data_AF-A0A8S8ZE40-F1
#
_entry.id   AF-A0A8S8ZE40-F1
#
_cell.length_a   1.000
_cell.length_b   1.000
_cell.length_c   1.000
_cell.angle_alpha   90.00
_cell.angle_beta   90.00
_cell.angle_gamma   90.00
#
_symmetry.space_group_name_H-M   'P 1'
#
loop_
_entity.id
_entity.type
_entity.pdbx_description
1 polymer ?
#
loop_
_entity_poly.entity_id
_entity_poly.type
_entity_poly.pdbx_seq_one_letter_code
_entity_poly.pdbx_strand_id
1 'polypeptide(L)'
;MPDFLHGLVDLSGNTLSGDATFLAPVLLCVAVTTLWVYLLHQTEKVQTWANRLVSIGFLGWMVLPFLLSWIYAMVLSGPHLPFGHENPAYNHIDHLWDPFMFIFEMIFLGIVFAPILAGLMGIWGLSKRMITWAVGYFLMVVGIHAMLTFEGITDAVDVGLQPLPAQIGDATLYGGLVSPLSLTLISIAILIIVFMESGLAVISHLEYAAMLPEEAKRNPEYVNQFRNVMNSHIVHMVSITSVVALTTAIALEFDDFLISLVGLLEGSQWSGQVRESLELQLTYGKVISAGLFLLVVAGMRFVLPWQRVTGIIETGMRRIRSTD
;
A
#
# COMPACT_ATOMS: atom_id res chain seq x y z
N MET A 1 6.79 -25.93 10.25
CA MET A 1 5.66 -25.38 9.46
C MET A 1 6.09 -25.43 8.01
N PRO A 2 5.22 -25.74 7.03
CA PRO A 2 5.63 -25.76 5.63
C PRO A 2 6.11 -24.35 5.25
N ASP A 3 7.36 -24.25 4.87
CA ASP A 3 8.12 -22.99 4.85
C ASP A 3 8.11 -22.39 3.43
N PHE A 4 6.97 -22.43 2.74
CA PHE A 4 6.90 -22.02 1.34
C PHE A 4 6.94 -20.49 1.17
N LEU A 5 6.47 -19.75 2.19
CA LEU A 5 6.42 -18.29 2.20
C LEU A 5 7.48 -17.63 3.11
N HIS A 6 7.95 -18.33 4.15
CA HIS A 6 8.98 -17.84 5.08
C HIS A 6 10.34 -18.53 4.92
N GLY A 7 10.41 -19.64 4.19
CA GLY A 7 11.60 -20.48 4.03
C GLY A 7 12.30 -20.27 2.71
N LEU A 8 12.18 -19.07 2.14
CA LEU A 8 12.97 -18.76 0.97
C LEU A 8 14.40 -18.56 1.41
N VAL A 9 15.20 -19.44 0.86
CA VAL A 9 16.59 -19.57 1.14
C VAL A 9 17.33 -18.86 0.00
N ASP A 10 18.35 -18.06 0.30
CA ASP A 10 19.22 -17.54 -0.76
C ASP A 10 19.89 -18.71 -1.51
N LEU A 11 20.46 -18.47 -2.70
CA LEU A 11 21.21 -19.45 -3.51
C LEU A 11 22.29 -20.24 -2.73
N SER A 12 22.70 -19.77 -1.56
CA SER A 12 23.69 -20.32 -0.65
C SER A 12 23.12 -21.06 0.58
N GLY A 13 21.81 -21.13 0.78
CA GLY A 13 21.24 -21.95 1.85
C GLY A 13 20.80 -21.22 3.14
N ASN A 14 20.80 -19.87 3.18
CA ASN A 14 20.36 -19.09 4.35
C ASN A 14 18.93 -18.53 4.23
N THR A 15 18.15 -18.55 5.32
CA THR A 15 16.80 -17.99 5.37
C THR A 15 16.82 -16.47 5.17
N LEU A 16 16.07 -15.97 4.19
CA LEU A 16 15.93 -14.54 3.92
C LEU A 16 15.29 -13.83 5.12
N SER A 17 15.92 -12.74 5.59
CA SER A 17 15.43 -11.91 6.69
C SER A 17 15.22 -10.46 6.26
N GLY A 18 14.35 -9.74 6.96
CA GLY A 18 14.02 -8.33 6.69
C GLY A 18 13.14 -8.14 5.45
N ASP A 19 13.35 -7.04 4.71
CA ASP A 19 12.53 -6.67 3.55
C ASP A 19 12.56 -7.70 2.42
N ALA A 20 13.63 -8.50 2.35
CA ALA A 20 13.79 -9.56 1.35
C ALA A 20 12.77 -10.68 1.49
N THR A 21 12.20 -10.89 2.68
CA THR A 21 11.14 -11.89 2.93
C THR A 21 9.85 -11.56 2.17
N PHE A 22 9.61 -10.29 1.82
CA PHE A 22 8.41 -9.88 1.07
C PHE A 22 8.55 -10.04 -0.45
N LEU A 23 9.76 -10.22 -0.98
CA LEU A 23 9.99 -10.25 -2.44
C LEU A 23 9.23 -11.38 -3.12
N ALA A 24 9.33 -12.60 -2.60
CA ALA A 24 8.72 -13.74 -3.26
C ALA A 24 7.19 -13.81 -3.14
N PRO A 25 6.55 -13.49 -1.99
CA PRO A 25 5.11 -13.31 -1.94
C PRO A 25 4.62 -12.27 -2.97
N VAL A 26 5.36 -11.17 -3.16
CA VAL A 26 5.05 -10.16 -4.18
C VAL A 26 5.19 -10.72 -5.60
N LEU A 27 6.28 -11.42 -5.90
CA LEU A 27 6.49 -12.06 -7.21
C LEU A 27 5.40 -13.10 -7.50
N LEU A 28 4.99 -13.87 -6.49
CA LEU A 28 3.86 -14.79 -6.59
C LEU A 28 2.57 -14.03 -6.88
N CYS A 29 2.28 -12.93 -6.19
CA CYS A 29 1.12 -12.09 -6.48
C CYS A 29 1.13 -11.59 -7.94
N VAL A 30 2.28 -11.14 -8.44
CA VAL A 30 2.45 -10.73 -9.86
C VAL A 30 2.20 -11.91 -10.80
N ALA A 31 2.81 -13.07 -10.55
CA ALA A 31 2.66 -14.25 -11.40
C ALA A 31 1.19 -14.72 -11.44
N VAL A 32 0.55 -14.84 -10.28
CA VAL A 32 -0.86 -15.25 -10.15
C VAL A 32 -1.79 -14.27 -10.85
N THR A 33 -1.64 -12.97 -10.62
CA THR A 33 -2.49 -11.96 -11.25
C THR A 33 -2.29 -11.88 -12.76
N THR A 34 -1.06 -11.98 -13.25
CA THR A 34 -0.77 -11.96 -14.69
C THR A 34 -1.36 -13.19 -15.37
N LEU A 35 -1.18 -14.38 -14.79
CA LEU A 35 -1.75 -15.63 -15.30
C LEU A 35 -3.28 -15.61 -15.26
N TRP A 36 -3.86 -15.08 -14.18
CA TRP A 36 -5.30 -14.92 -14.05
C TRP A 36 -5.88 -13.99 -15.12
N VAL A 37 -5.31 -12.81 -15.30
CA VAL A 37 -5.76 -11.85 -16.33
C VAL A 37 -5.58 -12.43 -17.73
N TYR A 38 -4.49 -13.15 -17.98
CA TYR A 38 -4.28 -13.85 -19.24
C TYR A 38 -5.40 -14.87 -19.49
N LEU A 39 -5.74 -15.70 -18.50
CA LEU A 39 -6.82 -16.68 -18.59
C LEU A 39 -8.19 -16.03 -18.84
N LEU A 40 -8.47 -14.88 -18.20
CA LEU A 40 -9.72 -14.14 -18.42
C LEU A 40 -9.91 -13.67 -19.87
N HIS A 41 -8.83 -13.40 -20.60
CA HIS A 41 -8.89 -13.02 -22.02
C HIS A 41 -8.98 -14.23 -22.97
N GLN A 42 -8.81 -15.45 -22.48
CA GLN A 42 -8.96 -16.66 -23.28
C GLN A 42 -10.43 -17.07 -23.43
N THR A 43 -10.72 -17.89 -24.44
CA THR A 43 -12.07 -18.44 -24.67
C THR A 43 -12.58 -19.27 -23.49
N GLU A 44 -13.91 -19.33 -23.30
CA GLU A 44 -14.55 -20.10 -22.22
C GLU A 44 -14.12 -21.58 -22.20
N LYS A 45 -13.83 -22.17 -23.36
CA LYS A 45 -13.31 -23.55 -23.47
C LYS A 45 -11.95 -23.69 -22.81
N VAL A 46 -11.06 -22.72 -23.01
CA VAL A 46 -9.71 -22.71 -22.42
C VAL A 46 -9.80 -22.45 -20.91
N GLN A 47 -10.66 -21.53 -20.48
CA GLN A 47 -10.88 -21.25 -19.06
C GLN A 47 -11.42 -22.48 -18.31
N THR A 48 -12.44 -23.13 -18.85
CA THR A 48 -13.03 -24.33 -18.24
C THR A 48 -12.04 -25.50 -18.24
N TRP A 49 -11.24 -25.66 -19.28
CA TRP A 49 -10.18 -26.67 -19.32
C TRP A 49 -9.07 -26.37 -18.30
N ALA A 50 -8.60 -25.13 -18.21
CA ALA A 50 -7.59 -24.71 -17.25
C ALA A 50 -8.07 -24.92 -15.81
N ASN A 51 -9.31 -24.50 -15.50
CA ASN A 51 -9.91 -24.71 -14.19
C ASN A 51 -10.00 -26.20 -13.85
N ARG A 52 -10.42 -27.05 -14.80
CA ARG A 52 -10.45 -28.50 -14.60
C ARG A 52 -9.06 -29.07 -14.36
N LEU A 53 -8.06 -28.63 -15.11
CA LEU A 53 -6.69 -29.10 -14.97
C LEU A 53 -6.10 -28.72 -13.62
N VAL A 54 -6.33 -27.48 -13.16
CA VAL A 54 -5.91 -27.02 -11.82
C VAL A 54 -6.65 -27.80 -10.74
N SER A 55 -7.97 -27.98 -10.85
CA SER A 55 -8.75 -28.74 -9.87
C SER A 55 -8.36 -30.23 -9.81
N ILE A 56 -8.18 -30.89 -10.95
CA ILE A 56 -7.76 -32.30 -11.02
C ILE A 56 -6.32 -32.45 -10.54
N GLY A 57 -5.44 -31.54 -10.93
CA GLY A 57 -4.05 -31.54 -10.47
C GLY A 57 -3.97 -31.36 -8.96
N PHE A 58 -4.73 -30.42 -8.40
CA PHE A 58 -4.79 -30.19 -6.96
C PHE A 58 -5.40 -31.38 -6.21
N LEU A 59 -6.50 -31.94 -6.70
CA LEU A 59 -7.12 -33.13 -6.10
C LEU A 59 -6.20 -34.36 -6.20
N GLY A 60 -5.49 -34.49 -7.32
CA GLY A 60 -4.45 -35.49 -7.51
C GLY A 60 -3.31 -35.31 -6.50
N TRP A 61 -2.77 -34.11 -6.35
CA TRP A 61 -1.72 -33.82 -5.36
C TRP A 61 -2.20 -34.07 -3.93
N MET A 62 -3.47 -33.78 -3.63
CA MET A 62 -4.04 -34.01 -2.31
C MET A 62 -4.21 -35.49 -1.99
N VAL A 63 -4.68 -36.29 -2.95
CA VAL A 63 -5.13 -37.66 -2.68
C VAL A 63 -4.12 -38.73 -3.10
N LEU A 64 -3.35 -38.50 -4.17
CA LEU A 64 -2.42 -39.51 -4.71
C LEU A 64 -1.29 -39.87 -3.74
N PRO A 65 -0.57 -38.93 -3.09
CA PRO A 65 0.50 -39.28 -2.16
C PRO A 65 -0.01 -40.18 -1.03
N PHE A 66 -1.17 -39.83 -0.48
CA PHE A 66 -1.86 -40.62 0.54
C PHE A 66 -2.24 -42.02 0.06
N LEU A 67 -2.92 -42.13 -1.09
CA LEU A 67 -3.35 -43.43 -1.62
C LEU A 67 -2.16 -44.31 -1.98
N LEU A 68 -1.13 -43.74 -2.63
CA LEU A 68 0.05 -44.50 -3.02
C LEU A 68 0.83 -44.98 -1.81
N SER A 69 1.04 -44.13 -0.79
CA SER A 69 1.74 -44.54 0.43
C SER A 69 0.98 -45.62 1.19
N TRP A 70 -0.34 -45.47 1.32
CA TRP A 70 -1.19 -46.42 2.04
C TRP A 70 -1.34 -47.75 1.30
N ILE A 71 -1.59 -47.74 -0.01
CA ILE A 71 -1.68 -48.97 -0.82
C ILE A 71 -0.34 -49.70 -0.83
N TYR A 72 0.78 -48.99 -0.98
CA TYR A 72 2.10 -49.58 -0.92
C TYR A 72 2.37 -50.27 0.42
N ALA A 73 2.02 -49.62 1.54
CA ALA A 73 2.13 -50.20 2.86
C ALA A 73 1.20 -51.42 3.06
N MET A 74 -0.02 -51.39 2.50
CA MET A 74 -0.94 -52.53 2.56
C MET A 74 -0.43 -53.75 1.80
N VAL A 75 0.27 -53.54 0.67
CA VAL A 75 0.86 -54.63 -0.12
C VAL A 75 2.02 -55.29 0.61
N LEU A 76 2.83 -54.53 1.34
CA LEU A 76 4.02 -55.04 2.03
C LEU A 76 3.75 -55.58 3.44
N SER A 77 2.89 -54.91 4.20
CA SER A 77 2.67 -55.18 5.62
C SER A 77 1.27 -55.74 5.95
N GLY A 78 0.42 -55.90 4.93
CA GLY A 78 -0.95 -56.41 5.06
C GLY A 78 -2.02 -55.32 5.28
N PRO A 79 -3.31 -55.68 5.21
CA PRO A 79 -4.42 -54.73 5.32
C PRO A 79 -4.46 -54.05 6.70
N HIS A 80 -4.34 -52.73 6.73
CA HIS A 80 -4.40 -51.93 7.95
C HIS A 80 -5.09 -50.58 7.67
N LEU A 81 -5.57 -49.94 8.74
CA LEU A 81 -6.17 -48.62 8.65
C LEU A 81 -5.07 -47.55 8.53
N PRO A 82 -5.30 -46.45 7.80
CA PRO A 82 -4.26 -45.45 7.56
C PRO A 82 -3.97 -44.53 8.77
N PHE A 83 -4.48 -44.86 9.96
CA PHE A 83 -4.36 -44.07 11.19
C PHE A 83 -4.47 -44.95 12.44
N GLY A 84 -3.99 -44.43 13.58
CA GLY A 84 -4.18 -45.05 14.90
C GLY A 84 -3.14 -46.10 15.27
N HIS A 85 -2.02 -46.16 14.54
CA HIS A 85 -0.92 -47.08 14.82
C HIS A 85 0.17 -46.40 15.66
N GLU A 86 0.79 -47.15 16.58
CA GLU A 86 1.91 -46.65 17.40
C GLU A 86 3.17 -46.36 16.56
N ASN A 87 3.38 -47.12 15.49
CA ASN A 87 4.48 -46.87 14.56
C ASN A 87 4.04 -45.84 13.49
N PRO A 88 4.69 -44.67 13.42
CA PRO A 88 4.31 -43.59 12.50
C PRO A 88 4.41 -43.98 11.02
N ALA A 89 5.18 -45.02 10.66
CA ALA A 89 5.29 -45.49 9.29
C ALA A 89 3.96 -46.03 8.70
N TYR A 90 2.99 -46.36 9.55
CA TYR A 90 1.65 -46.83 9.14
C TYR A 90 0.57 -45.73 9.23
N ASN A 91 0.92 -44.54 9.72
CA ASN A 91 0.02 -43.40 9.76
C ASN A 91 0.24 -42.56 8.51
N HIS A 92 -0.58 -42.78 7.49
CA HIS A 92 -0.44 -42.10 6.20
C HIS A 92 -1.29 -40.83 6.09
N ILE A 93 -2.17 -40.59 7.06
CA ILE A 93 -3.09 -39.43 7.06
C ILE A 93 -2.34 -38.08 7.01
N ASP A 94 -1.08 -38.07 7.46
CA ASP A 94 -0.24 -36.87 7.46
C ASP A 94 0.00 -36.30 6.05
N HIS A 95 0.02 -37.16 5.04
CA HIS A 95 0.14 -36.72 3.64
C HIS A 95 -1.08 -35.92 3.14
N LEU A 96 -2.24 -36.04 3.81
CA LEU A 96 -3.41 -35.21 3.48
C LEU A 96 -3.30 -33.81 4.10
N TRP A 97 -2.56 -33.64 5.20
CA TRP A 97 -2.47 -32.36 5.92
C TRP A 97 -1.67 -31.30 5.16
N ASP A 98 -0.61 -31.69 4.43
CA ASP A 98 0.24 -30.75 3.69
C ASP A 98 -0.55 -29.88 2.68
N PRO A 99 -1.39 -30.45 1.79
CA PRO A 99 -2.27 -29.67 0.90
C PRO A 99 -3.25 -28.75 1.65
N PHE A 100 -3.79 -29.18 2.80
CA PHE A 100 -4.70 -28.36 3.60
C PHE A 100 -3.97 -27.15 4.19
N MET A 101 -2.77 -27.33 4.74
CA MET A 101 -1.95 -26.24 5.26
C MET A 101 -1.59 -25.24 4.15
N PHE A 102 -1.26 -25.73 2.96
CA PHE A 102 -1.01 -24.87 1.80
C PHE A 102 -2.22 -24.00 1.45
N ILE A 103 -3.46 -24.51 1.52
CA ILE A 103 -4.66 -23.68 1.29
C ILE A 103 -4.76 -22.56 2.35
N PHE A 104 -4.53 -22.87 3.63
CA PHE A 104 -4.56 -21.85 4.68
C PHE A 104 -3.49 -20.78 4.47
N GLU A 105 -2.29 -21.17 4.06
CA GLU A 105 -1.21 -20.25 3.69
C GLU A 105 -1.61 -19.35 2.51
N MET A 106 -2.24 -19.91 1.47
CA MET A 106 -2.73 -19.15 0.32
C MET A 106 -3.86 -18.18 0.69
N ILE A 107 -4.76 -18.57 1.60
CA ILE A 107 -5.81 -17.68 2.13
C ILE A 107 -5.16 -16.54 2.92
N PHE A 108 -4.22 -16.86 3.80
CA PHE A 108 -3.51 -15.86 4.61
C PHE A 108 -2.74 -14.88 3.73
N LEU A 109 -2.00 -15.38 2.73
CA LEU A 109 -1.35 -14.55 1.71
C LEU A 109 -2.37 -13.68 0.98
N GLY A 110 -3.52 -14.24 0.60
CA GLY A 110 -4.60 -13.50 -0.05
C GLY A 110 -5.15 -12.35 0.78
N ILE A 111 -5.23 -12.51 2.11
CA ILE A 111 -5.67 -11.45 3.03
C ILE A 111 -4.56 -10.40 3.19
N VAL A 112 -3.33 -10.82 3.54
CA VAL A 112 -2.21 -9.90 3.81
C VAL A 112 -1.82 -9.10 2.57
N PHE A 113 -1.78 -9.75 1.41
CA PHE A 113 -1.43 -9.15 0.12
C PHE A 113 -2.66 -8.73 -0.69
N ALA A 114 -3.85 -8.69 -0.09
CA ALA A 114 -5.08 -8.19 -0.70
C ALA A 114 -4.90 -6.84 -1.43
N PRO A 115 -4.22 -5.82 -0.87
CA PRO A 115 -4.12 -4.53 -1.55
C PRO A 115 -3.21 -4.61 -2.79
N ILE A 116 -2.17 -5.45 -2.74
CA ILE A 116 -1.26 -5.67 -3.88
C ILE A 116 -2.00 -6.44 -4.98
N LEU A 117 -2.73 -7.50 -4.63
CA LEU A 117 -3.55 -8.27 -5.58
C LEU A 117 -4.63 -7.40 -6.21
N ALA A 118 -5.35 -6.61 -5.42
CA ALA A 118 -6.37 -5.68 -5.92
C ALA A 118 -5.76 -4.60 -6.83
N GLY A 119 -4.59 -4.06 -6.47
CA GLY A 119 -3.89 -3.06 -7.26
C GLY A 119 -3.44 -3.63 -8.61
N LEU A 120 -2.83 -4.81 -8.63
CA LEU A 120 -2.42 -5.50 -9.85
C LEU A 120 -3.63 -5.84 -10.72
N MET A 121 -4.71 -6.39 -10.16
CA MET A 121 -5.95 -6.63 -10.89
C MET A 121 -6.55 -5.32 -11.46
N GLY A 122 -6.42 -4.20 -10.74
CA GLY A 122 -6.86 -2.89 -11.21
C GLY A 122 -6.08 -2.40 -12.42
N ILE A 123 -4.75 -2.50 -12.39
CA ILE A 123 -3.88 -2.08 -13.50
C ILE A 123 -4.12 -2.96 -14.73
N TRP A 124 -3.99 -4.29 -14.57
CA TRP A 124 -4.06 -5.23 -15.68
C TRP A 124 -5.47 -5.44 -16.21
N GLY A 125 -6.48 -5.38 -15.33
CA GLY A 125 -7.89 -5.48 -15.69
C GLY A 125 -8.54 -4.15 -16.04
N LEU A 126 -7.78 -3.05 -16.13
CA LEU A 126 -8.27 -1.69 -16.37
C LEU A 126 -9.47 -1.31 -15.49
N SER A 127 -9.43 -1.69 -14.20
CA SER A 127 -10.55 -1.53 -13.27
C SER A 127 -10.30 -0.43 -12.24
N LYS A 128 -10.97 0.71 -12.42
CA LYS A 128 -10.94 1.84 -11.45
C LYS A 128 -11.37 1.41 -10.05
N ARG A 129 -12.41 0.56 -9.98
CA ARG A 129 -12.95 0.02 -8.72
C ARG A 129 -11.87 -0.74 -7.93
N MET A 130 -11.08 -1.58 -8.60
CA MET A 130 -10.05 -2.39 -7.94
C MET A 130 -8.88 -1.53 -7.43
N ILE A 131 -8.51 -0.47 -8.15
CA ILE A 131 -7.52 0.52 -7.67
C ILE A 131 -8.02 1.21 -6.39
N THR A 132 -9.28 1.64 -6.36
CA THR A 132 -9.88 2.23 -5.15
C THR A 132 -9.93 1.24 -3.99
N TRP A 133 -10.24 -0.03 -4.22
CA TRP A 133 -10.19 -1.06 -3.18
C TRP A 133 -8.79 -1.28 -2.63
N ALA A 134 -7.77 -1.30 -3.49
CA ALA A 134 -6.37 -1.43 -3.07
C ALA A 134 -5.95 -0.30 -2.12
N VAL A 135 -6.26 0.94 -2.49
CA VAL A 135 -6.00 2.13 -1.66
C VAL A 135 -6.80 2.08 -0.35
N GLY A 136 -8.10 1.77 -0.43
CA GLY A 136 -8.97 1.68 0.75
C GLY A 136 -8.50 0.63 1.74
N TYR A 137 -8.03 -0.52 1.26
CA TYR A 137 -7.47 -1.57 2.11
C TYR A 137 -6.16 -1.11 2.78
N PHE A 138 -5.25 -0.47 2.04
CA PHE A 138 -4.03 0.12 2.63
C PHE A 138 -4.36 1.12 3.73
N LEU A 139 -5.31 2.04 3.48
CA LEU A 139 -5.74 3.03 4.48
C LEU A 139 -6.41 2.38 5.69
N MET A 140 -7.20 1.33 5.48
CA MET A 140 -7.82 0.57 6.56
C MET A 140 -6.77 -0.10 7.46
N VAL A 141 -5.78 -0.79 6.87
CA VAL A 141 -4.72 -1.45 7.64
C VAL A 141 -3.87 -0.43 8.40
N VAL A 142 -3.47 0.66 7.75
CA VAL A 142 -2.72 1.74 8.41
C VAL A 142 -3.55 2.37 9.53
N GLY A 143 -4.84 2.61 9.32
CA GLY A 143 -5.75 3.17 10.32
C GLY A 143 -5.96 2.26 11.53
N ILE A 144 -6.16 0.95 11.30
CA ILE A 144 -6.26 -0.04 12.38
C ILE A 144 -4.93 -0.14 13.13
N HIS A 145 -3.81 -0.22 12.42
CA HIS A 145 -2.49 -0.28 13.04
C HIS A 145 -2.21 0.96 13.89
N ALA A 146 -2.51 2.16 13.38
CA ALA A 146 -2.36 3.41 14.12
C ALA A 146 -3.26 3.46 15.37
N MET A 147 -4.48 2.95 15.28
CA MET A 147 -5.40 2.87 16.42
C MET A 147 -4.92 1.90 17.49
N LEU A 148 -4.54 0.68 17.10
CA LEU A 148 -4.10 -0.37 18.02
C LEU A 148 -2.75 -0.09 18.69
N THR A 149 -2.02 0.87 18.14
CA THR A 149 -0.72 1.35 18.61
C THR A 149 -0.82 2.47 19.65
N PHE A 150 -2.01 3.03 19.84
CA PHE A 150 -2.22 4.13 20.79
C PHE A 150 -1.96 3.64 22.23
N GLU A 151 -1.15 4.40 23.00
CA GLU A 151 -0.70 4.04 24.35
C GLU A 151 -1.86 3.62 25.26
N GLY A 152 -2.97 4.37 25.22
CA GLY A 152 -4.17 4.05 26.01
C GLY A 152 -4.89 2.76 25.63
N ILE A 153 -4.59 2.14 24.47
CA ILE A 153 -5.12 0.85 24.03
C ILE A 153 -4.08 -0.27 24.27
N THR A 154 -2.80 -0.03 23.98
CA THR A 154 -1.73 -1.01 24.18
C THR A 154 -1.54 -1.37 25.65
N ASP A 155 -1.77 -0.42 26.57
CA ASP A 155 -1.74 -0.66 28.02
C ASP A 155 -2.85 -1.61 28.50
N ALA A 156 -3.94 -1.72 27.73
CA ALA A 156 -5.08 -2.58 28.04
C ALA A 156 -5.05 -3.91 27.29
N VAL A 157 -4.49 -3.95 26.07
CA VAL A 157 -4.42 -5.13 25.21
C VAL A 157 -3.06 -5.16 24.50
N ASP A 158 -2.19 -6.07 24.92
CA ASP A 158 -0.93 -6.33 24.21
C ASP A 158 -1.21 -7.13 22.94
N VAL A 159 -1.16 -6.45 21.79
CA VAL A 159 -1.34 -7.00 20.45
C VAL A 159 -0.01 -7.38 19.80
N GLY A 160 1.14 -7.24 20.49
CA GLY A 160 2.47 -7.54 19.94
C GLY A 160 2.87 -6.65 18.77
N LEU A 161 2.22 -5.50 18.59
CA LEU A 161 2.55 -4.51 17.56
C LEU A 161 3.67 -3.60 18.05
N GLN A 162 4.57 -3.21 17.15
CA GLN A 162 5.52 -2.13 17.45
C GLN A 162 4.77 -0.81 17.45
N PRO A 163 4.73 -0.07 18.57
CA PRO A 163 4.01 1.18 18.60
C PRO A 163 4.73 2.20 17.73
N LEU A 164 3.99 2.86 16.84
CA LEU A 164 4.40 4.11 16.21
C LEU A 164 4.80 5.07 17.34
N PRO A 165 6.04 5.58 17.34
CA PRO A 165 6.48 6.49 18.39
C PRO A 165 5.55 7.70 18.39
N ALA A 166 4.88 7.93 19.53
CA ALA A 166 3.96 9.05 19.73
C ALA A 166 4.63 10.41 19.55
N GLN A 167 5.97 10.43 19.52
CA GLN A 167 6.82 11.57 19.23
C GLN A 167 7.58 11.28 17.93
N ILE A 168 7.21 11.98 16.86
CA ILE A 168 8.10 12.03 15.70
C ILE A 168 9.28 12.92 16.08
N GLY A 169 10.49 12.35 16.04
CA GLY A 169 11.70 12.96 16.61
C GLY A 169 12.05 14.32 16.01
N ASP A 170 13.07 14.96 16.58
CA ASP A 170 13.46 16.33 16.21
C ASP A 170 13.63 16.52 14.70
N ALA A 171 13.15 17.66 14.20
CA ALA A 171 13.32 18.04 12.82
C ALA A 171 14.81 18.25 12.51
N THR A 172 15.41 17.25 11.85
CA THR A 172 16.86 17.19 11.58
C THR A 172 17.19 17.19 10.09
N LEU A 173 16.23 16.94 9.21
CA LEU A 173 16.43 16.88 7.77
C LEU A 173 15.98 18.16 7.06
N TYR A 174 16.55 18.40 5.86
CA TYR A 174 16.25 19.56 5.00
C TYR A 174 16.38 20.93 5.71
N GLY A 175 17.43 21.09 6.51
CA GLY A 175 17.65 22.33 7.26
C GLY A 175 16.76 22.48 8.49
N GLY A 176 16.26 21.36 9.04
CA GLY A 176 15.40 21.34 10.23
C GLY A 176 13.91 21.49 9.91
N LEU A 177 13.50 21.19 8.67
CA LEU A 177 12.10 21.34 8.24
C LEU A 177 11.25 20.09 8.51
N VAL A 178 11.86 18.90 8.54
CA VAL A 178 11.13 17.62 8.64
C VAL A 178 11.95 16.62 9.44
N SER A 179 11.30 15.84 10.30
CA SER A 179 11.95 14.68 10.92
C SER A 179 12.07 13.48 9.95
N PRO A 180 13.04 12.58 10.14
CA PRO A 180 13.17 11.35 9.33
C PRO A 180 11.89 10.49 9.30
N LEU A 181 11.18 10.42 10.42
CA LEU A 181 9.94 9.65 10.52
C LEU A 181 8.77 10.35 9.80
N SER A 182 8.59 11.67 9.98
CA SER A 182 7.60 12.46 9.24
C SER A 182 7.79 12.28 7.74
N LEU A 183 9.04 12.32 7.26
CA LEU A 183 9.35 12.14 5.85
C LEU A 183 8.94 10.77 5.32
N THR A 184 9.11 9.72 6.12
CA THR A 184 8.73 8.35 5.75
C THR A 184 7.21 8.20 5.67
N LEU A 185 6.47 8.81 6.59
CA LEU A 185 5.00 8.81 6.56
C LEU A 185 4.46 9.65 5.40
N ILE A 186 5.05 10.82 5.14
CA ILE A 186 4.72 11.67 3.99
C ILE A 186 5.03 10.93 2.68
N SER A 187 6.15 10.22 2.58
CA SER A 187 6.49 9.49 1.35
C SER A 187 5.49 8.36 1.07
N ILE A 188 5.09 7.59 2.08
CA ILE A 188 4.03 6.59 1.97
C ILE A 188 2.72 7.23 1.51
N ALA A 189 2.32 8.35 2.11
CA ALA A 189 1.10 9.07 1.74
C ALA A 189 1.15 9.57 0.27
N ILE A 190 2.28 10.14 -0.15
CA ILE A 190 2.49 10.56 -1.55
C ILE A 190 2.39 9.37 -2.50
N LEU A 191 3.02 8.24 -2.17
CA LEU A 191 2.96 7.03 -3.00
C LEU A 191 1.53 6.53 -3.19
N ILE A 192 0.72 6.54 -2.12
CA ILE A 192 -0.70 6.16 -2.18
C ILE A 192 -1.49 7.12 -3.08
N ILE A 193 -1.29 8.43 -2.93
CA ILE A 193 -1.95 9.47 -3.74
C ILE A 193 -1.56 9.31 -5.22
N VAL A 194 -0.26 9.18 -5.49
CA VAL A 194 0.29 9.03 -6.84
C VAL A 194 -0.25 7.76 -7.48
N PHE A 195 -0.24 6.63 -6.76
CA PHE A 195 -0.79 5.37 -7.25
C PHE A 195 -2.27 5.48 -7.61
N MET A 196 -3.08 6.08 -6.73
CA MET A 196 -4.51 6.24 -6.96
C MET A 196 -4.80 7.14 -8.17
N GLU A 197 -4.22 8.34 -8.18
CA GLU A 197 -4.51 9.35 -9.21
C GLU A 197 -3.99 8.91 -10.57
N SER A 198 -2.75 8.42 -10.64
CA SER A 198 -2.17 7.93 -11.90
C SER A 198 -2.91 6.71 -12.44
N GLY A 199 -3.28 5.76 -11.57
CA GLY A 199 -4.03 4.58 -11.96
C GLY A 199 -5.41 4.91 -12.54
N LEU A 200 -6.16 5.79 -11.88
CA LEU A 200 -7.48 6.23 -12.35
C LEU A 200 -7.39 7.05 -13.64
N ALA A 201 -6.39 7.92 -13.76
CA ALA A 201 -6.15 8.74 -14.93
C ALA A 201 -5.80 7.88 -16.16
N VAL A 202 -4.86 6.95 -16.02
CA VAL A 202 -4.46 6.05 -17.12
C VAL A 202 -5.65 5.24 -17.63
N ILE A 203 -6.44 4.64 -16.75
CA ILE A 203 -7.62 3.87 -17.17
C ILE A 203 -8.62 4.79 -17.90
N SER A 204 -8.90 5.98 -17.36
CA SER A 204 -9.84 6.92 -17.99
C SER A 204 -9.37 7.39 -19.36
N HIS A 205 -8.07 7.65 -19.52
CA HIS A 205 -7.47 8.03 -20.79
C HIS A 205 -7.45 6.90 -21.80
N LEU A 206 -7.21 5.65 -21.37
CA LEU A 206 -7.29 4.47 -22.23
C LEU A 206 -8.72 4.16 -22.67
N GLU A 207 -9.70 4.24 -21.77
CA GLU A 207 -11.12 4.10 -22.10
C GLU A 207 -11.54 5.13 -23.14
N TYR A 208 -11.17 6.40 -22.94
CA TYR A 208 -11.43 7.46 -23.90
C TYR A 208 -10.77 7.19 -25.25
N ALA A 209 -9.48 6.83 -25.26
CA ALA A 209 -8.76 6.52 -26.49
C ALA A 209 -9.36 5.31 -27.22
N ALA A 210 -9.85 4.30 -26.51
CA ALA A 210 -10.48 3.12 -27.09
C ALA A 210 -11.79 3.46 -27.81
N MET A 211 -12.60 4.35 -27.24
CA MET A 211 -13.90 4.78 -27.81
C MET A 211 -13.80 5.65 -29.06
N LEU A 212 -12.64 6.26 -29.32
CA LEU A 212 -12.45 7.11 -30.50
C LEU A 212 -12.53 6.31 -31.82
N PRO A 213 -13.16 6.85 -32.87
CA PRO A 213 -13.12 6.28 -34.21
C PRO A 213 -11.68 6.14 -34.72
N GLU A 214 -11.39 5.13 -35.55
CA GLU A 214 -10.04 4.90 -36.09
C GLU A 214 -9.50 6.10 -36.88
N GLU A 215 -10.38 6.83 -37.56
CA GLU A 215 -10.02 8.05 -38.30
C GLU A 215 -9.55 9.17 -37.36
N ALA A 216 -10.19 9.31 -36.19
CA ALA A 216 -9.80 10.29 -35.18
C ALA A 216 -8.46 9.94 -34.52
N LYS A 217 -8.15 8.64 -34.36
CA LYS A 217 -6.87 8.17 -33.82
C LYS A 217 -5.68 8.51 -34.71
N ARG A 218 -5.91 8.67 -36.02
CA ARG A 218 -4.87 8.99 -37.02
C ARG A 218 -4.76 10.49 -37.32
N ASN A 219 -5.78 11.26 -36.97
CA ASN A 219 -5.78 12.69 -37.23
C ASN A 219 -4.83 13.41 -36.24
N PRO A 220 -3.81 14.13 -36.75
CA PRO A 220 -2.80 14.76 -35.92
C PRO A 220 -3.36 15.81 -34.95
N GLU A 221 -4.48 16.44 -35.28
CA GLU A 221 -5.10 17.44 -34.41
C GLU A 221 -5.68 16.82 -33.14
N TYR A 222 -6.38 15.69 -33.25
CA TYR A 222 -6.90 14.97 -32.08
C TYR A 222 -5.79 14.38 -31.23
N VAL A 223 -4.72 13.86 -31.84
CA VAL A 223 -3.53 13.39 -31.12
C VAL A 223 -2.88 14.52 -30.32
N ASN A 224 -2.75 15.71 -30.92
CA ASN A 224 -2.22 16.89 -30.23
C ASN A 224 -3.13 17.35 -29.09
N GLN A 225 -4.45 17.35 -29.26
CA GLN A 225 -5.40 17.68 -28.20
C GLN A 225 -5.29 16.69 -27.03
N PHE A 226 -5.24 15.39 -27.31
CA PHE A 226 -5.08 14.37 -26.28
C PHE A 226 -3.75 14.50 -25.54
N ARG A 227 -2.64 14.75 -26.25
CA ARG A 227 -1.33 15.04 -25.65
C ARG A 227 -1.39 16.26 -24.73
N ASN A 228 -2.07 17.33 -25.15
CA ASN A 228 -2.24 18.53 -24.33
C ASN A 228 -3.03 18.25 -23.04
N VAL A 229 -4.09 17.45 -23.11
CA VAL A 229 -4.87 17.02 -21.94
C VAL A 229 -4.01 16.21 -20.98
N MET A 230 -3.27 15.21 -21.50
CA MET A 230 -2.38 14.37 -20.70
C MET A 230 -1.27 15.18 -20.03
N ASN A 231 -0.58 16.05 -20.79
CA ASN A 231 0.46 16.92 -20.25
C ASN A 231 -0.10 17.87 -19.18
N SER A 232 -1.28 18.44 -19.41
CA SER A 232 -1.94 19.30 -18.41
C SER A 232 -2.27 18.54 -17.14
N HIS A 233 -2.73 17.29 -17.25
CA HIS A 233 -3.02 16.45 -16.09
C HIS A 233 -1.76 16.10 -15.30
N ILE A 234 -0.66 15.73 -15.98
CA ILE A 234 0.63 15.43 -15.34
C ILE A 234 1.17 16.65 -14.58
N VAL A 235 1.17 17.83 -15.22
CA VAL A 235 1.66 19.06 -14.57
C VAL A 235 0.81 19.39 -13.34
N HIS A 236 -0.51 19.25 -13.43
CA HIS A 236 -1.41 19.52 -12.31
C HIS A 236 -1.19 18.52 -11.16
N MET A 237 -1.08 17.23 -11.47
CA MET A 237 -0.81 16.17 -10.50
C MET A 237 0.49 16.45 -9.74
N VAL A 238 1.61 16.65 -10.46
CA VAL A 238 2.91 16.92 -9.83
C VAL A 238 2.86 18.21 -9.02
N SER A 239 2.30 19.29 -9.57
CA SER A 239 2.23 20.59 -8.88
C SER A 239 1.42 20.50 -7.59
N ILE A 240 0.22 19.90 -7.63
CA ILE A 240 -0.63 19.81 -6.44
C ILE A 240 -0.03 18.85 -5.42
N THR A 241 0.44 17.68 -5.83
CA THR A 241 1.04 16.71 -4.90
C THR A 241 2.27 17.32 -4.21
N SER A 242 3.11 18.09 -4.91
CA SER A 242 4.23 18.80 -4.29
C SER A 242 3.77 19.86 -3.29
N VAL A 243 2.75 20.66 -3.61
CA VAL A 243 2.21 21.68 -2.69
C VAL A 243 1.60 21.03 -1.46
N VAL A 244 0.84 19.95 -1.64
CA VAL A 244 0.24 19.19 -0.52
C VAL A 244 1.33 18.60 0.36
N ALA A 245 2.33 17.93 -0.23
CA ALA A 245 3.46 17.36 0.51
C ALA A 245 4.21 18.40 1.35
N LEU A 246 4.52 19.57 0.76
CA LEU A 246 5.19 20.66 1.45
C LEU A 246 4.32 21.23 2.58
N THR A 247 3.03 21.43 2.31
CA THR A 247 2.09 21.96 3.32
C THR A 247 1.95 20.99 4.49
N THR A 248 1.85 19.69 4.22
CA THR A 248 1.81 18.64 5.25
C THR A 248 3.11 18.60 6.06
N ALA A 249 4.27 18.71 5.41
CA ALA A 249 5.55 18.75 6.09
C ALA A 249 5.62 19.91 7.10
N ILE A 250 5.21 21.12 6.67
CA ILE A 250 5.16 22.31 7.54
C ILE A 250 4.13 22.12 8.66
N ALA A 251 2.97 21.53 8.36
CA ALA A 251 1.92 21.31 9.35
C ALA A 251 2.32 20.36 10.49
N LEU A 252 3.16 19.36 10.21
CA LEU A 252 3.58 18.36 11.19
C LEU A 252 4.63 18.87 12.19
N GLU A 253 5.37 19.92 11.85
CA GLU A 253 6.38 20.55 12.71
C GLU A 253 5.99 21.99 13.08
N PHE A 254 4.70 22.34 12.96
CA PHE A 254 4.22 23.71 13.15
C PHE A 254 4.35 24.20 14.61
N ASP A 255 4.29 23.28 15.56
CA ASP A 255 4.53 23.46 16.98
C ASP A 255 5.97 23.88 17.27
N ASP A 256 6.97 23.19 16.71
CA ASP A 256 8.38 23.56 16.83
C ASP A 256 8.63 24.95 16.23
N PHE A 257 7.99 25.26 15.10
CA PHE A 257 8.02 26.60 14.52
C PHE A 257 7.45 27.65 15.50
N LEU A 258 6.29 27.41 16.12
CA LEU A 258 5.70 28.32 17.10
C LEU A 258 6.59 28.51 18.33
N ILE A 259 7.20 27.45 18.85
CA ILE A 259 8.14 27.53 19.97
C ILE A 259 9.34 28.40 19.59
N SER A 260 9.91 28.21 18.40
CA SER A 260 11.04 29.02 17.92
C SER A 260 10.67 30.51 17.77
N LEU A 261 9.45 30.80 17.29
CA LEU A 261 8.96 32.17 17.09
C LEU A 261 8.68 32.86 18.43
N VAL A 262 8.10 32.14 19.39
CA VAL A 262 7.89 32.63 20.76
C VAL A 262 9.23 32.84 21.49
N GLY A 263 10.23 31.99 21.25
CA GLY A 263 11.60 32.19 21.72
C GLY A 263 12.30 33.40 21.08
N LEU A 264 12.02 33.71 19.82
CA LEU A 264 12.57 34.89 19.15
C LEU A 264 11.92 36.20 19.64
N LEU A 265 10.70 36.12 20.19
CA LEU A 265 9.97 37.22 20.83
C LEU A 265 10.35 37.40 22.31
N GLU A 266 11.49 36.87 22.74
CA GLU A 266 11.96 36.89 24.13
C GLU A 266 11.98 38.30 24.77
N GLY A 267 11.33 38.40 25.94
CA GLY A 267 11.29 39.61 26.77
C GLY A 267 10.06 39.78 27.68
N SER A 268 9.01 38.96 27.54
CA SER A 268 7.76 39.08 28.31
C SER A 268 7.42 37.83 29.13
N GLN A 269 6.82 38.00 30.31
CA GLN A 269 6.35 36.87 31.14
C GLN A 269 5.31 35.99 30.42
N TRP A 270 4.61 36.58 29.44
CA TRP A 270 3.65 35.90 28.58
C TRP A 270 4.31 34.89 27.63
N SER A 271 5.45 35.21 27.03
CA SER A 271 6.17 34.27 26.14
C SER A 271 6.70 33.06 26.89
N GLY A 272 7.10 33.23 28.16
CA GLY A 272 7.50 32.11 29.04
C GLY A 272 6.34 31.15 29.37
N GLN A 273 5.16 31.69 29.71
CA GLN A 273 3.97 30.87 30.00
C GLN A 273 3.45 30.13 28.76
N VAL A 274 3.52 30.76 27.60
CA VAL A 274 3.13 30.12 26.33
C VAL A 274 4.11 29.01 25.97
N ARG A 275 5.42 29.22 26.15
CA ARG A 275 6.44 28.19 25.90
C ARG A 275 6.27 26.97 26.81
N GLU A 276 6.10 27.18 28.12
CA GLU A 276 5.91 26.10 29.09
C GLU A 276 4.59 25.34 28.86
N SER A 277 3.51 26.06 28.51
CA SER A 277 2.23 25.42 28.16
C SER A 277 2.28 24.64 26.85
N LEU A 278 3.07 25.09 25.87
CA LEU A 278 3.30 24.36 24.62
C LEU A 278 4.11 23.11 24.92
N GLU A 279 5.25 23.20 25.60
CA GLU A 279 6.09 22.04 25.98
C GLU A 279 5.31 20.96 26.74
N LEU A 280 4.38 21.33 27.62
CA LEU A 280 3.54 20.38 28.37
C LEU A 280 2.38 19.75 27.56
N GLN A 281 1.86 20.44 26.54
CA GLN A 281 0.85 19.88 25.62
C GLN A 281 1.47 18.97 24.54
N LEU A 282 2.78 19.08 24.31
CA LEU A 282 3.50 18.34 23.28
C LEU A 282 3.79 16.87 23.60
N THR A 283 3.49 16.42 24.82
CA THR A 283 3.36 14.97 25.11
C THR A 283 2.26 14.31 24.27
N TYR A 284 1.35 15.09 23.66
CA TYR A 284 0.31 14.68 22.70
C TYR A 284 0.38 15.45 21.35
N GLY A 285 1.54 16.06 21.04
CA GLY A 285 1.66 17.31 20.30
C GLY A 285 1.29 17.38 18.82
N LYS A 286 1.62 16.37 18.01
CA LYS A 286 1.58 16.56 16.54
C LYS A 286 0.19 16.56 15.91
N VAL A 287 -0.78 15.87 16.51
CA VAL A 287 -2.20 15.94 16.07
C VAL A 287 -2.78 17.32 16.39
N ILE A 288 -2.43 17.88 17.54
CA ILE A 288 -2.83 19.22 17.96
C ILE A 288 -2.13 20.27 17.09
N SER A 289 -0.84 20.09 16.80
CA SER A 289 -0.04 20.92 15.89
C SER A 289 -0.65 21.00 14.49
N ALA A 290 -0.98 19.86 13.89
CA ALA A 290 -1.67 19.79 12.60
C ALA A 290 -3.06 20.45 12.65
N GLY A 291 -3.83 20.25 13.74
CA GLY A 291 -5.13 20.89 13.93
C GLY A 291 -5.02 22.42 14.08
N LEU A 292 -4.02 22.92 14.80
CA LEU A 292 -3.77 24.34 15.00
C LEU A 292 -3.29 25.01 13.71
N PHE A 293 -2.44 24.32 12.94
CA PHE A 293 -2.05 24.73 11.60
C PHE A 293 -3.28 24.85 10.67
N LEU A 294 -4.17 23.85 10.66
CA LEU A 294 -5.41 23.89 9.88
C LEU A 294 -6.30 25.07 10.27
N LEU A 295 -6.39 25.39 11.56
CA LEU A 295 -7.13 26.56 12.06
C LEU A 295 -6.50 27.86 11.55
N VAL A 296 -5.17 27.98 11.61
CA VAL A 296 -4.43 29.14 11.09
C VAL A 296 -4.65 29.30 9.59
N VAL A 297 -4.51 28.22 8.80
CA VAL A 297 -4.76 28.24 7.36
C VAL A 297 -6.23 28.59 7.05
N ALA A 298 -7.18 28.03 7.79
CA ALA A 298 -8.59 28.39 7.67
C ALA A 298 -8.84 29.87 7.98
N GLY A 299 -8.13 30.43 8.98
CA GLY A 299 -8.12 31.86 9.29
C GLY A 299 -7.50 32.71 8.19
N MET A 300 -6.44 32.24 7.53
CA MET A 300 -5.82 32.93 6.39
C MET A 300 -6.78 33.10 5.22
N ARG A 301 -7.87 32.32 5.13
CA ARG A 301 -8.98 32.57 4.18
C ARG A 301 -9.49 34.01 4.21
N PHE A 302 -9.50 34.60 5.40
CA PHE A 302 -10.04 35.95 5.63
C PHE A 302 -8.99 37.05 5.54
N VAL A 303 -7.69 36.69 5.53
CA VAL A 303 -6.57 37.63 5.56
C VAL A 303 -5.89 37.74 4.20
N LEU A 304 -5.71 36.63 3.49
CA LEU A 304 -4.99 36.59 2.22
C LEU A 304 -5.94 36.67 1.02
N PRO A 305 -5.61 37.49 -0.01
CA PRO A 305 -6.40 37.58 -1.23
C PRO A 305 -6.13 36.36 -2.13
N TRP A 306 -6.75 35.22 -1.80
CA TRP A 306 -6.48 33.93 -2.45
C TRP A 306 -6.62 33.94 -3.97
N GLN A 307 -7.55 34.74 -4.51
CA GLN A 307 -7.69 34.90 -5.97
C GLN A 307 -6.41 35.43 -6.65
N ARG A 308 -5.61 36.24 -5.96
CA ARG A 308 -4.32 36.72 -6.50
C ARG A 308 -3.26 35.64 -6.43
N VAL A 309 -3.23 34.88 -5.33
CA VAL A 309 -2.28 33.78 -5.14
C VAL A 309 -2.52 32.68 -6.18
N THR A 310 -3.77 32.26 -6.38
CA THR A 310 -4.11 31.27 -7.42
C THR A 310 -3.79 31.78 -8.81
N GLY A 311 -4.05 33.06 -9.10
CA GLY A 311 -3.68 33.67 -10.39
C GLY A 311 -2.17 33.68 -10.68
N ILE A 312 -1.32 33.89 -9.66
CA ILE A 312 0.14 33.81 -9.79
C ILE A 312 0.57 32.36 -10.07
N ILE A 313 0.00 31.39 -9.35
CA ILE A 313 0.29 29.97 -9.54
C ILE A 313 -0.12 29.52 -10.94
N GLU A 314 -1.33 29.88 -11.39
CA GLU A 314 -1.82 29.60 -12.75
C GLU A 314 -0.93 30.21 -13.83
N THR A 315 -0.44 31.43 -13.62
CA THR A 315 0.48 32.10 -14.54
C THR A 315 1.83 31.38 -14.59
N GLY A 316 2.33 30.91 -13.44
CA GLY A 316 3.53 30.07 -13.35
C GLY A 316 3.38 28.75 -14.09
N MET A 317 2.28 28.04 -13.87
CA MET A 317 1.96 26.78 -14.56
C MET A 317 1.86 26.97 -16.07
N ARG A 318 1.23 28.05 -16.54
CA ARG A 318 1.16 28.40 -17.97
C ARG A 318 2.53 28.66 -18.57
N ARG A 319 3.44 29.30 -17.82
CA ARG A 319 4.80 29.58 -18.29
C ARG A 319 5.62 28.30 -18.45
N ILE A 320 5.52 27.36 -17.51
CA ILE A 320 6.15 26.03 -17.61
C ILE A 320 5.62 25.27 -18.84
N ARG A 321 4.30 25.34 -19.10
CA ARG A 321 3.67 24.74 -20.30
C ARG A 321 4.13 25.36 -21.62
N SER A 322 4.58 26.63 -21.63
CA SER A 322 4.99 27.33 -22.86
C SER A 322 6.45 27.14 -23.25
N THR A 323 7.25 26.48 -22.42
CA THR A 323 8.68 26.22 -22.64
C THR A 323 8.99 24.86 -23.26
N ASP A 324 7.97 24.05 -23.55
CA ASP A 324 8.01 22.83 -24.38
C ASP A 324 7.32 23.07 -25.73
#